data_AF-A0A7Y2AJB7-F1
#
_entry.id   AF-A0A7Y2AJB7-F1
#
_cell.length_a   1.000
_cell.length_b   1.000
_cell.length_c   1.000
_cell.angle_alpha   90.00
_cell.angle_beta   90.00
_cell.angle_gamma   90.00
#
_symmetry.space_group_name_H-M   'P 1'
#
loop_
_entity.id
_entity.type
_entity.pdbx_description
1 polymer ?
#
loop_
_entity_poly.entity_id
_entity_poly.type
_entity_poly.pdbx_seq_one_letter_code
_entity_poly.pdbx_strand_id
1 'polypeptide(L)'
;MSELKIIDNATCTFCGCVCDDIQLHTDGNRIHKAVKACVLGKAWFLNHTADRKYPDALIDGKEASVDEAIALTADLMYDANMPLVYGMSNTTCEAQKECVALADQLGGLLDSHTSL
;
A
#
# COMPACT_ATOMS: atom_id res chain seq x y z
N MET A 1 15.46 27.91 -3.26
CA MET A 1 15.05 26.52 -3.55
C MET A 1 15.70 25.66 -2.50
N SER A 2 14.92 24.90 -1.73
CA SER A 2 15.48 23.91 -0.80
C SER A 2 16.36 22.94 -1.59
N GLU A 3 17.52 22.59 -1.03
CA GLU A 3 18.40 21.59 -1.62
C GLU A 3 17.69 20.23 -1.60
N LEU A 4 17.61 19.56 -2.76
CA LEU A 4 16.99 18.23 -2.84
C LEU A 4 17.99 17.18 -2.34
N LYS A 5 17.55 16.37 -1.38
CA LYS A 5 18.28 15.17 -0.96
C LYS A 5 18.21 14.12 -2.06
N ILE A 6 19.37 13.54 -2.37
CA ILE A 6 19.49 12.43 -3.31
C ILE A 6 19.44 11.12 -2.52
N ILE A 7 18.58 10.19 -2.96
CA ILE A 7 18.50 8.81 -2.48
C ILE A 7 18.87 7.92 -3.66
N ASP A 8 19.98 7.21 -3.56
CA ASP A 8 20.43 6.22 -4.54
C ASP A 8 19.88 4.83 -4.21
N ASN A 9 19.83 3.96 -5.21
CA ASN A 9 19.42 2.56 -5.12
C ASN A 9 18.03 2.36 -4.46
N ALA A 10 17.09 3.23 -4.80
CA ALA A 10 15.70 3.06 -4.39
C ALA A 10 15.04 1.95 -5.24
N THR A 11 14.27 1.10 -4.58
CA THR A 11 13.51 0.04 -5.23
C THR A 11 12.18 0.54 -5.77
N CYS A 12 11.92 0.29 -7.05
CA CYS A 12 10.64 0.55 -7.70
C CYS A 12 9.67 -0.62 -7.43
N THR A 13 8.56 -0.34 -6.75
CA THR A 13 7.54 -1.33 -6.37
C THR A 13 6.29 -1.27 -7.25
N PHE A 14 6.42 -0.78 -8.50
CA PHE A 14 5.28 -0.67 -9.41
C PHE A 14 4.93 -2.00 -10.09
N CYS A 15 5.90 -2.67 -10.70
CA CYS A 15 5.70 -3.95 -11.40
C CYS A 15 6.65 -5.02 -10.88
N GLY A 16 6.50 -6.25 -11.37
CA GLY A 16 7.33 -7.40 -10.98
C GLY A 16 8.81 -7.34 -11.39
N CYS A 17 9.28 -6.27 -12.05
CA CYS A 17 10.71 -6.12 -12.36
C CYS A 17 11.54 -5.71 -11.14
N VAL A 18 10.93 -4.99 -10.19
CA VAL A 18 11.56 -4.61 -8.91
C VAL A 18 12.93 -3.94 -9.09
N CYS A 19 13.05 -3.02 -10.05
CA CYS A 19 14.32 -2.33 -10.33
C CYS A 19 14.81 -1.58 -9.08
N ASP A 20 16.04 -1.80 -8.67
CA ASP A 20 16.62 -1.37 -7.40
C ASP A 20 17.71 -0.29 -7.56
N ASP A 21 17.86 0.27 -8.75
CA ASP A 21 18.90 1.25 -9.08
C ASP A 21 18.36 2.68 -9.33
N ILE A 22 17.14 2.95 -8.87
CA ILE A 22 16.47 4.23 -9.07
C ILE A 22 17.09 5.30 -8.16
N GLN A 23 17.40 6.46 -8.75
CA GLN A 23 17.84 7.62 -7.99
C GLN A 23 16.68 8.60 -7.83
N LEU A 24 16.31 8.90 -6.59
CA LEU A 24 15.21 9.80 -6.22
C LEU A 24 15.73 11.11 -5.66
N HIS A 25 15.16 12.23 -6.09
CA HIS A 25 15.48 13.56 -5.58
C HIS A 25 14.27 14.08 -4.80
N THR A 26 14.42 14.31 -3.50
CA THR A 26 13.31 14.62 -2.58
C THR A 26 13.64 15.82 -1.70
N ASP A 27 12.63 16.61 -1.33
CA ASP A 27 12.75 17.65 -0.30
C ASP A 27 12.42 17.13 1.12
N GLY A 28 12.22 15.81 1.25
CA GLY A 28 11.79 15.15 2.49
C GLY A 28 10.28 14.96 2.60
N ASN A 29 9.48 15.71 1.84
CA ASN A 29 8.03 15.59 1.80
C ASN A 29 7.52 15.06 0.45
N ARG A 30 8.17 15.44 -0.66
CA ARG A 30 7.80 15.05 -2.02
C ARG A 30 9.00 14.61 -2.84
N ILE A 31 8.79 13.59 -3.66
CA ILE A 31 9.75 13.17 -4.70
C ILE A 31 9.53 14.05 -5.94
N HIS A 32 10.57 14.79 -6.33
CA HIS A 32 10.55 15.72 -7.46
C HIS A 32 11.15 15.14 -8.74
N LYS A 33 12.04 14.14 -8.61
CA LYS A 33 12.72 13.51 -9.74
C LYS A 33 12.98 12.04 -9.45
N ALA A 34 12.78 11.20 -10.48
CA ALA A 34 13.18 9.80 -10.49
C ALA A 34 14.03 9.53 -11.74
N VAL A 35 15.32 9.29 -11.54
CA VAL A 35 16.28 8.97 -12.60
C VAL A 35 16.35 7.45 -12.77
N LYS A 36 16.51 6.99 -14.02
CA LYS A 36 16.45 5.57 -14.47
C LYS A 36 15.09 4.87 -14.35
N ALA A 37 14.10 5.48 -13.69
CA ALA A 37 12.74 4.96 -13.69
C ALA A 37 12.13 4.98 -15.11
N CYS A 38 11.45 3.88 -15.48
CA CYS A 38 10.63 3.82 -16.69
C CYS A 38 9.36 4.71 -16.55
N VAL A 39 8.51 4.75 -17.58
CA VAL A 39 7.27 5.57 -17.54
C VAL A 39 6.37 5.20 -16.36
N LEU A 40 6.26 3.91 -16.04
CA LEU A 40 5.45 3.40 -14.94
C LEU A 40 6.05 3.78 -13.57
N GLY A 41 7.35 3.58 -13.39
CA GLY A 41 8.04 3.97 -12.16
C GLY A 41 8.02 5.48 -11.92
N LYS A 42 8.13 6.30 -12.98
CA LYS A 42 7.96 7.76 -12.87
C LYS A 42 6.55 8.13 -12.43
N ALA A 43 5.52 7.50 -13.01
CA ALA A 43 4.15 7.73 -12.60
C ALA A 43 3.93 7.34 -11.13
N TRP A 44 4.50 6.22 -10.68
CA TRP A 44 4.47 5.77 -9.29
C TRP A 44 5.09 6.81 -8.34
N PHE A 45 6.36 7.17 -8.56
CA PHE A 45 7.09 8.04 -7.64
C PHE A 45 6.66 9.50 -7.66
N LEU A 46 6.27 10.05 -8.81
CA LEU A 46 6.04 11.49 -8.95
C LEU A 46 4.59 11.94 -8.70
N ASN A 47 3.63 11.01 -8.78
CA ASN A 47 2.20 11.33 -8.64
C ASN A 47 1.60 10.89 -7.30
N HIS A 48 2.31 10.09 -6.49
CA HIS A 48 1.87 9.86 -5.12
C HIS A 48 1.97 11.15 -4.31
N THR A 49 0.91 11.47 -3.58
CA THR A 49 0.84 12.63 -2.70
C THR A 49 0.65 12.18 -1.27
N ALA A 50 1.40 12.76 -0.33
CA ALA A 50 1.13 12.64 1.10
C ALA A 50 -0.08 13.48 1.56
N ASP A 51 -0.79 14.13 0.61
CA ASP A 51 -1.97 14.93 0.89
C ASP A 51 -3.08 14.05 1.48
N ARG A 52 -3.47 14.34 2.71
CA ARG A 52 -4.57 13.66 3.40
C ARG A 52 -5.92 14.19 2.92
N LYS A 53 -6.32 13.76 1.72
CA LYS A 53 -7.57 14.18 1.05
C LYS A 53 -8.82 13.45 1.55
N TYR A 54 -8.63 12.34 2.24
CA TYR A 54 -9.70 11.46 2.73
C TYR A 54 -9.47 11.18 4.22
N PRO A 55 -10.55 10.91 4.99
CA PRO A 55 -10.41 10.42 6.35
C PRO A 55 -9.73 9.05 6.34
N ASP A 56 -9.08 8.70 7.45
CA ASP A 56 -8.34 7.44 7.55
C ASP A 56 -9.25 6.21 7.49
N ALA A 57 -10.52 6.37 7.89
CA ALA A 57 -11.52 5.32 7.84
C ALA A 57 -12.92 5.88 7.60
N LEU A 58 -13.78 5.04 7.03
CA LEU A 58 -15.21 5.28 6.85
C LEU A 58 -16.00 4.06 7.30
N ILE A 59 -17.09 4.27 8.04
CA ILE A 59 -18.11 3.26 8.34
C ILE A 59 -19.42 3.73 7.71
N ASP A 60 -19.97 2.94 6.79
CA ASP A 60 -21.18 3.28 6.03
C ASP A 60 -21.13 4.69 5.39
N GLY A 61 -19.96 5.05 4.86
CA GLY A 61 -19.71 6.34 4.22
C GLY A 61 -19.56 7.52 5.16
N LYS A 62 -19.54 7.31 6.48
CA LYS A 62 -19.30 8.34 7.51
C LYS A 62 -17.89 8.21 8.07
N GLU A 63 -17.26 9.34 8.33
CA GLU A 63 -15.96 9.39 8.99
C GLU A 63 -15.99 8.68 10.35
N ALA A 64 -14.99 7.83 10.56
CA ALA A 64 -14.80 7.05 11.77
C ALA A 64 -13.31 7.02 12.13
N SER A 65 -13.01 6.67 13.38
CA SER A 65 -11.64 6.38 13.78
C SER A 65 -11.18 5.03 13.21
N VAL A 66 -9.86 4.86 13.10
CA VAL A 66 -9.25 3.60 12.68
C VAL A 66 -9.63 2.46 13.63
N ASP A 67 -9.66 2.73 14.94
CA ASP A 67 -10.02 1.73 15.97
C ASP A 67 -11.47 1.26 15.84
N GLU A 68 -12.41 2.17 15.58
CA GLU A 68 -13.82 1.83 15.33
C GLU A 68 -13.97 0.96 14.08
N ALA A 69 -13.26 1.30 13.00
CA ALA A 69 -13.29 0.54 11.76
C ALA A 69 -12.68 -0.86 11.90
N ILE A 70 -11.59 -0.99 12.67
CA ILE A 70 -10.98 -2.28 13.00
C ILE A 70 -11.96 -3.14 13.81
N ALA A 71 -12.57 -2.58 14.87
CA ALA A 71 -13.50 -3.32 15.72
C ALA A 71 -14.70 -3.85 14.92
N LEU A 72 -15.32 -3.00 14.10
CA LEU A 72 -16.43 -3.41 13.23
C LEU A 72 -16.00 -4.48 12.22
N THR A 73 -14.82 -4.33 11.61
CA THR A 73 -14.29 -5.31 10.64
C THR A 73 -14.08 -6.67 11.30
N ALA A 74 -13.57 -6.71 12.53
CA ALA A 74 -13.37 -7.96 13.27
C ALA A 74 -14.69 -8.69 13.51
N ASP A 75 -15.75 -7.99 13.94
CA ASP A 75 -17.08 -8.56 14.14
C ASP A 75 -17.65 -9.10 12.81
N LEU A 76 -17.56 -8.31 11.72
CA LEU A 76 -18.03 -8.72 10.40
C LEU A 76 -17.29 -9.96 9.85
N MET A 77 -15.97 -10.03 10.06
CA MET A 77 -15.17 -11.17 9.61
C MET A 77 -15.44 -12.42 10.44
N TYR A 78 -15.68 -12.28 11.74
CA TYR A 78 -16.01 -13.39 12.65
C TYR A 78 -17.38 -13.99 12.34
N ASP A 79 -18.38 -13.16 12.04
CA ASP A 79 -19.74 -13.60 11.72
C ASP A 79 -19.87 -14.15 10.29
N ALA A 80 -18.89 -13.89 9.42
CA ALA A 80 -18.91 -14.33 8.03
C ALA A 80 -18.77 -15.86 7.90
N ASN A 81 -19.57 -16.48 7.03
CA ASN A 81 -19.48 -17.93 6.79
C ASN A 81 -18.29 -18.35 5.91
N MET A 82 -17.80 -17.46 5.05
CA MET A 82 -16.67 -17.71 4.15
C MET A 82 -15.98 -16.38 3.81
N PRO A 83 -15.26 -15.78 4.77
CA PRO A 83 -14.59 -14.50 4.57
C PRO A 83 -13.48 -14.61 3.53
N LEU A 84 -13.29 -13.57 2.72
CA LEU A 84 -12.22 -13.47 1.72
C LEU A 84 -11.27 -12.31 2.08
N VAL A 85 -10.00 -12.62 2.22
CA VAL A 85 -8.90 -11.65 2.30
C VAL A 85 -8.28 -11.54 0.90
N TYR A 86 -8.50 -10.42 0.22
CA TYR A 86 -8.11 -10.24 -1.19
C TYR A 86 -7.19 -9.03 -1.42
N GLY A 87 -6.23 -9.17 -2.35
CA GLY A 87 -5.43 -8.06 -2.88
C GLY A 87 -3.93 -8.21 -2.64
N MET A 88 -3.37 -7.32 -1.82
CA MET A 88 -2.00 -7.39 -1.24
C MET A 88 -0.78 -7.35 -2.19
N SER A 89 -0.91 -7.37 -3.52
CA SER A 89 0.28 -7.44 -4.39
C SER A 89 1.18 -6.18 -4.40
N ASN A 90 0.74 -5.09 -3.77
CA ASN A 90 1.53 -3.86 -3.56
C ASN A 90 1.79 -3.54 -2.08
N THR A 91 1.64 -4.53 -1.19
CA THR A 91 2.09 -4.42 0.20
C THR A 91 3.36 -5.25 0.44
N THR A 92 3.95 -5.12 1.62
CA THR A 92 5.16 -5.87 1.97
C THR A 92 4.86 -7.33 2.30
N CYS A 93 5.89 -8.19 2.25
CA CYS A 93 5.75 -9.58 2.65
C CYS A 93 5.34 -9.75 4.12
N GLU A 94 5.74 -8.83 5.00
CA GLU A 94 5.34 -8.80 6.40
C GLU A 94 3.82 -8.63 6.53
N ALA A 95 3.24 -7.66 5.82
CA ALA A 95 1.79 -7.47 5.82
C ALA A 95 1.05 -8.67 5.20
N GLN A 96 1.59 -9.27 4.13
CA GLN A 96 1.02 -10.48 3.53
C GLN A 96 1.00 -11.67 4.51
N LYS A 97 2.04 -11.83 5.34
CA LYS A 97 2.07 -12.89 6.37
C LYS A 97 0.95 -12.73 7.40
N GLU A 98 0.68 -11.50 7.83
CA GLU A 98 -0.42 -11.21 8.74
C GLU A 98 -1.78 -11.50 8.08
N CYS A 99 -1.96 -11.18 6.79
CA CYS A 99 -3.17 -11.54 6.05
C CYS A 99 -3.37 -13.06 5.91
N VAL A 100 -2.29 -13.82 5.71
CA VAL A 100 -2.33 -15.29 5.68
C VAL A 100 -2.77 -15.83 7.05
N ALA A 101 -2.17 -15.33 8.14
CA ALA A 101 -2.51 -15.76 9.49
C ALA A 101 -3.98 -15.44 9.82
N LEU A 102 -4.46 -14.26 9.44
CA LEU A 102 -5.86 -13.86 9.61
C LEU A 102 -6.81 -14.78 8.84
N ALA A 103 -6.52 -15.06 7.56
CA ALA A 103 -7.35 -15.95 6.75
C ALA A 103 -7.41 -17.37 7.33
N ASP A 104 -6.28 -17.90 7.82
CA ASP A 104 -6.21 -19.20 8.49
C ASP A 104 -7.05 -19.23 9.78
N GLN A 105 -6.92 -18.22 10.63
CA GLN A 105 -7.69 -18.09 11.87
C GLN A 105 -9.20 -18.04 11.63
N LEU A 106 -9.63 -17.42 10.55
CA LEU A 106 -11.04 -17.30 10.16
C LEU A 106 -11.58 -18.54 9.42
N GLY A 107 -10.71 -19.49 9.03
CA GLY A 107 -11.08 -20.54 8.08
C GLY A 107 -11.53 -19.98 6.72
N GLY A 108 -11.01 -18.81 6.35
CA GLY A 108 -11.39 -18.05 5.17
C GLY A 108 -10.56 -18.34 3.92
N LEU A 109 -10.83 -17.58 2.88
CA LEU A 109 -10.10 -17.60 1.61
C LEU A 109 -9.06 -16.49 1.58
N LEU A 110 -7.93 -16.76 0.94
CA LEU A 110 -6.90 -15.78 0.64
C LEU A 110 -6.65 -15.76 -0.85
N ASP A 111 -6.67 -14.58 -1.46
CA ASP A 111 -6.38 -14.43 -2.88
C ASP A 111 -5.70 -13.08 -3.21
N SER A 112 -5.04 -12.99 -4.36
CA SER A 112 -4.33 -11.79 -4.82
C SER A 112 -4.57 -11.57 -6.31
N HIS A 113 -4.35 -10.35 -6.80
CA HIS A 113 -4.46 -10.09 -8.23
C HIS A 113 -3.22 -10.62 -8.98
N THR A 114 -3.45 -11.29 -10.12
CA THR A 114 -2.39 -11.95 -10.91
C THR A 114 -1.42 -10.99 -11.60
N SER A 115 -1.84 -9.74 -11.85
CA SER A 115 -1.03 -8.75 -12.59
C SER A 115 -1.37 -7.32 -12.18
N LEU A 116 -0.36 -6.45 -12.20
CA LEU A 116 -0.45 -4.99 -12.10
C LEU A 116 -0.42 -4.32 -13.48
#